data_AF-A0A2K9EJ63-F1
#
_entry.id   AF-A0A2K9EJ63-F1
#
_cell.length_a   1.000
_cell.length_b   1.000
_cell.length_c   1.000
_cell.angle_alpha   90.00
_cell.angle_beta   90.00
_cell.angle_gamma   90.00
#
_symmetry.space_group_name_H-M   'P 1'
#
loop_
_entity.id
_entity.type
_entity.pdbx_description
1 polymer ?
#
loop_
_entity_poly.entity_id
_entity_poly.type
_entity_poly.pdbx_seq_one_letter_code
_entity_poly.pdbx_strand_id
1 'polypeptide(L)'
;MLASFINFLSWAVALLLIAVTVLLAMNKQSGLKMIQHRAEMLPQALLIRYGALTLLALISSWMGSTRLTFAFLLSIAVISLGDVFIYRRAGHPFQIHLIIGGVAGLGALLSLFAMN
;
A
#
# COMPACT_ATOMS: atom_id res chain seq x y z
N MET A 1 11.76 -25.25 -8.82
CA MET A 1 10.41 -25.28 -9.43
C MET A 1 9.38 -24.53 -8.59
N LEU A 2 9.13 -24.92 -7.32
CA LEU A 2 8.14 -24.24 -6.46
C LEU A 2 8.42 -22.74 -6.25
N ALA A 3 9.66 -22.36 -5.93
CA ALA A 3 10.02 -20.95 -5.75
C ALA A 3 9.80 -20.11 -7.02
N SER A 4 10.15 -20.64 -8.19
CA SER A 4 9.93 -19.98 -9.48
C SER A 4 8.44 -19.80 -9.80
N PHE A 5 7.62 -20.81 -9.48
CA PHE A 5 6.17 -20.73 -9.62
C PHE A 5 5.54 -19.70 -8.68
N ILE A 6 5.95 -19.68 -7.40
CA ILE A 6 5.49 -18.67 -6.42
C ILE A 6 5.86 -17.26 -6.90
N ASN A 7 7.09 -17.05 -7.37
CA ASN A 7 7.53 -15.77 -7.90
C ASN A 7 6.68 -15.34 -9.12
N PHE A 8 6.40 -16.26 -10.04
CA PHE A 8 5.50 -16.01 -11.17
C PHE A 8 4.10 -15.57 -10.71
N LEU A 9 3.52 -16.26 -9.71
CA LEU A 9 2.24 -15.87 -9.12
C LEU A 9 2.29 -14.49 -8.47
N SER A 10 3.37 -14.17 -7.74
CA SER A 10 3.54 -12.85 -7.14
C SER A 10 3.54 -11.73 -8.20
N TRP A 11 4.22 -11.95 -9.33
CA TRP A 11 4.19 -11.01 -10.45
C TRP A 11 2.79 -10.88 -11.09
N ALA A 12 2.09 -11.99 -11.27
CA ALA A 12 0.72 -11.96 -11.80
C ALA A 12 -0.22 -11.17 -10.88
N VAL A 13 -0.14 -11.38 -9.56
CA VAL A 13 -0.90 -10.60 -8.57
C VAL A 13 -0.53 -9.12 -8.63
N ALA A 14 0.76 -8.79 -8.72
CA ALA A 14 1.20 -7.40 -8.85
C ALA A 14 0.60 -6.72 -10.09
N LEU A 15 0.60 -7.40 -11.24
CA LEU A 15 0.01 -6.88 -12.47
C LEU A 15 -1.51 -6.66 -12.36
N LEU A 16 -2.23 -7.59 -11.72
CA LEU A 16 -3.66 -7.43 -11.47
C LEU A 16 -3.94 -6.23 -10.56
N LEU A 17 -3.16 -6.05 -9.50
CA LEU A 17 -3.28 -4.89 -8.62
C LEU A 17 -2.99 -3.58 -9.36
N ILE A 18 -1.97 -3.55 -10.21
CA ILE A 18 -1.67 -2.39 -11.07
C ILE A 18 -2.87 -2.07 -11.97
N ALA A 19 -3.47 -3.09 -12.60
CA ALA A 19 -4.67 -2.92 -13.43
C ALA A 19 -5.82 -2.30 -12.63
N VAL A 20 -6.11 -2.82 -11.43
CA VAL A 20 -7.13 -2.26 -10.54
C VAL A 20 -6.81 -0.82 -10.14
N THR A 21 -5.55 -0.50 -9.83
CA THR A 21 -5.10 0.86 -9.48
C THR A 21 -5.33 1.83 -10.63
N VAL A 22 -4.91 1.49 -11.85
CA VAL A 22 -5.11 2.32 -13.04
C VAL A 22 -6.60 2.55 -13.28
N LEU A 23 -7.41 1.50 -13.16
CA LEU A 23 -8.84 1.54 -13.39
C LEU A 23 -9.53 2.49 -12.40
N LEU A 24 -9.21 2.40 -11.11
CA LEU A 24 -9.71 3.31 -10.08
C LEU A 24 -9.22 4.74 -10.26
N ALA A 25 -8.00 4.93 -10.77
CA ALA A 25 -7.44 6.26 -11.04
C ALA A 25 -8.13 6.98 -12.20
N MET A 26 -8.52 6.24 -13.25
CA MET A 26 -9.19 6.80 -14.43
C MET A 26 -10.68 7.09 -14.17
N ASN A 27 -11.40 6.19 -13.51
CA ASN A 27 -12.80 6.41 -13.13
C ASN A 27 -13.13 5.66 -11.84
N LYS A 28 -13.19 6.39 -10.73
CA LYS A 28 -13.45 5.84 -9.39
C LYS A 28 -14.77 5.07 -9.31
N GLN A 29 -15.83 5.58 -9.93
CA GLN A 29 -17.18 5.02 -9.77
C GLN A 29 -17.37 3.74 -10.58
N SER A 30 -16.99 3.76 -11.86
CA SER A 30 -16.94 2.55 -12.68
C SER A 30 -15.95 1.54 -12.12
N GLY A 31 -14.84 2.01 -11.55
CA GLY A 31 -13.83 1.12 -11.00
C GLY A 31 -14.25 0.39 -9.75
N LEU A 32 -14.83 1.09 -8.79
CA LEU A 32 -15.43 0.45 -7.62
C LEU A 32 -16.48 -0.59 -8.06
N LYS A 33 -17.34 -0.27 -9.02
CA LYS A 33 -18.33 -1.20 -9.56
C LYS A 33 -17.67 -2.46 -10.17
N MET A 34 -16.60 -2.32 -10.95
CA MET A 34 -15.91 -3.44 -11.58
C MET A 34 -15.23 -4.38 -10.57
N ILE A 35 -14.63 -3.83 -9.51
CA ILE A 35 -14.10 -4.63 -8.40
C ILE A 35 -15.15 -4.95 -7.33
N GLN A 36 -16.43 -4.80 -7.67
CA GLN A 36 -17.59 -5.09 -6.81
C GLN A 36 -17.55 -4.38 -5.44
N HIS A 37 -16.82 -3.28 -5.32
CA HIS A 37 -16.80 -2.43 -4.15
C HIS A 37 -17.94 -1.41 -4.20
N ARG A 38 -18.51 -1.17 -3.03
CA ARG A 38 -19.58 -0.20 -2.81
C ARG A 38 -19.07 0.94 -1.93
N ALA A 39 -19.41 2.17 -2.25
CA ALA A 39 -18.90 3.35 -1.54
C ALA A 39 -19.34 3.35 -0.07
N GLU A 40 -20.58 2.93 0.18
CA GLU A 40 -21.17 2.80 1.51
C GLU A 40 -20.49 1.74 2.38
N MET A 41 -19.77 0.78 1.77
CA MET A 41 -19.01 -0.26 2.48
C MET A 41 -17.53 0.10 2.69
N LEU A 42 -17.10 1.29 2.26
CA LEU A 42 -15.71 1.73 2.41
C LEU A 42 -15.22 1.74 3.86
N PRO A 43 -16.01 2.15 4.88
CA PRO A 43 -15.56 2.08 6.26
C PRO A 43 -15.15 0.67 6.69
N GLN A 44 -15.93 -0.36 6.33
CA GLN A 44 -15.64 -1.76 6.62
C GLN A 44 -14.44 -2.26 5.82
N ALA A 45 -14.35 -1.91 4.54
CA ALA A 45 -13.21 -2.27 3.70
C ALA A 45 -11.90 -1.66 4.22
N LEU A 46 -11.94 -0.41 4.69
CA LEU A 46 -10.80 0.26 5.33
C LEU A 46 -10.42 -0.42 6.65
N LEU A 47 -11.39 -0.79 7.49
CA LEU A 47 -11.11 -1.52 8.74
C LEU A 47 -10.32 -2.79 8.48
N ILE A 48 -10.77 -3.64 7.54
CA ILE A 48 -10.07 -4.88 7.19
C ILE A 48 -8.68 -4.58 6.62
N ARG A 49 -8.56 -3.58 5.75
CA ARG A 49 -7.27 -3.17 5.16
C ARG A 49 -6.28 -2.76 6.26
N TYR A 50 -6.67 -1.88 7.17
CA TYR A 50 -5.80 -1.43 8.25
C TYR A 50 -5.49 -2.54 9.25
N GLY A 51 -6.44 -3.45 9.53
CA GLY A 51 -6.20 -4.65 10.33
C GLY A 51 -5.13 -5.57 9.70
N ALA A 52 -5.24 -5.84 8.40
CA ALA A 52 -4.27 -6.65 7.66
C ALA A 52 -2.88 -5.98 7.59
N LEU A 53 -2.82 -4.66 7.35
CA LEU A 53 -1.57 -3.91 7.36
C LEU A 53 -0.91 -3.90 8.76
N THR A 54 -1.71 -3.84 9.83
CA THR A 54 -1.22 -3.96 11.21
C THR A 54 -0.59 -5.33 11.44
N LEU A 55 -1.26 -6.40 11.04
CA LEU A 55 -0.73 -7.75 11.15
C LEU A 55 0.57 -7.92 10.36
N LEU A 56 0.63 -7.39 9.13
CA LEU A 56 1.84 -7.41 8.31
C LEU A 56 2.99 -6.64 8.99
N ALA A 57 2.70 -5.48 9.59
CA ALA A 57 3.69 -4.71 10.34
C ALA A 57 4.27 -5.53 11.51
N LEU A 58 3.41 -6.23 12.26
CA LEU A 58 3.82 -7.08 13.38
C LEU A 58 4.68 -8.25 12.90
N ILE A 59 4.26 -8.95 11.85
CA ILE A 59 5.02 -10.08 11.29
C ILE A 59 6.36 -9.60 10.75
N SER A 60 6.39 -8.51 9.98
CA SER A 60 7.64 -7.94 9.44
C SER A 60 8.60 -7.56 10.56
N SER A 61 8.09 -6.93 11.62
CA SER A 61 8.89 -6.53 12.78
C SER A 61 9.42 -7.73 13.56
N TRP A 62 8.60 -8.77 13.75
CA TRP A 62 9.03 -10.02 14.40
C TRP A 62 10.11 -10.73 13.58
N MET A 63 9.88 -10.93 12.28
CA MET A 63 10.83 -11.65 11.40
C MET A 63 12.21 -10.99 11.32
N GLY A 64 12.35 -9.71 11.69
CA GLY A 64 13.63 -8.99 11.68
C GLY A 64 14.25 -8.84 10.28
N SER A 65 13.50 -9.16 9.23
CA SER A 65 13.98 -9.09 7.85
C SER A 65 13.98 -7.63 7.39
N THR A 66 15.17 -7.04 7.30
CA THR A 66 15.37 -5.66 6.83
C THR A 66 14.80 -5.45 5.43
N ARG A 67 14.85 -6.48 4.56
CA ARG A 67 14.24 -6.45 3.22
C ARG A 67 12.71 -6.39 3.25
N LEU A 68 12.07 -7.19 4.11
CA LEU A 68 10.61 -7.17 4.25
C LEU A 68 10.14 -5.85 4.85
N THR A 69 10.87 -5.36 5.86
CA THR A 69 10.61 -4.09 6.54
C THR A 69 10.74 -2.91 5.56
N PHE A 70 11.78 -2.92 4.73
CA PHE A 70 11.93 -1.96 3.64
C PHE A 70 10.74 -1.97 2.68
N ALA A 71 10.37 -3.14 2.15
CA ALA A 71 9.27 -3.25 1.21
C ALA A 71 7.94 -2.78 1.81
N PHE A 72 7.70 -3.09 3.08
CA PHE A 72 6.52 -2.64 3.82
C PHE A 72 6.51 -1.12 4.03
N LEU A 73 7.58 -0.55 4.57
CA LEU A 73 7.69 0.90 4.81
C LEU A 73 7.62 1.71 3.53
N LEU A 74 8.24 1.23 2.45
CA LEU A 74 8.15 1.84 1.13
C LEU A 74 6.71 1.83 0.61
N SER A 75 5.98 0.73 0.81
CA SER A 75 4.57 0.63 0.43
C SER A 75 3.70 1.63 1.20
N ILE A 76 3.91 1.79 2.51
CA ILE A 76 3.23 2.82 3.32
C ILE A 76 3.54 4.21 2.79
N ALA A 77 4.82 4.50 2.49
CA ALA A 77 5.23 5.80 1.96
C ALA A 77 4.49 6.12 0.66
N VAL A 78 4.42 5.17 -0.28
CA VAL A 78 3.71 5.34 -1.55
C VAL A 78 2.22 5.59 -1.33
N ILE A 79 1.55 4.80 -0.48
CA ILE A 79 0.12 4.96 -0.19
C ILE A 79 -0.13 6.35 0.43
N SER A 80 0.62 6.69 1.48
CA SER A 80 0.40 7.92 2.23
C SER A 80 0.72 9.17 1.42
N LEU A 81 1.80 9.18 0.64
CA LEU A 81 2.10 10.30 -0.26
C LEU A 81 1.13 10.37 -1.45
N GLY A 82 0.58 9.23 -1.89
CA GLY A 82 -0.56 9.20 -2.82
C GLY A 82 -1.79 9.90 -2.25
N ASP A 83 -2.14 9.62 -0.99
CA ASP A 83 -3.22 10.31 -0.29
C ASP A 83 -2.93 11.81 -0.16
N VAL A 84 -1.69 12.21 0.12
CA VAL A 84 -1.30 13.64 0.12
C VAL A 84 -1.67 14.29 -1.20
N PHE A 85 -1.27 13.68 -2.31
CA PHE A 85 -1.57 14.21 -3.64
C PHE A 85 -3.08 14.33 -3.88
N ILE A 86 -3.85 13.30 -3.52
CA ILE A 86 -5.31 13.27 -3.71
C ILE A 86 -6.00 14.33 -2.85
N TYR A 87 -5.73 14.35 -1.55
CA TYR A 87 -6.41 15.23 -0.60
C TYR A 87 -6.03 16.68 -0.83
N ARG A 88 -4.74 16.96 -1.11
CA ARG A 88 -4.30 18.31 -1.47
C ARG A 88 -5.00 18.82 -2.72
N ARG A 89 -5.13 17.99 -3.76
CA ARG A 89 -5.82 18.36 -5.00
C ARG A 89 -7.32 18.61 -4.79
N ALA A 90 -7.94 17.91 -3.84
CA ALA A 90 -9.34 18.08 -3.50
C ALA A 90 -9.61 19.22 -2.49
N GLY A 91 -8.58 19.93 -2.03
CA GLY A 91 -8.74 21.00 -1.04
C GLY A 91 -9.04 20.51 0.38
N HIS A 92 -8.72 19.25 0.69
CA HIS A 92 -8.92 18.65 2.01
C HIS A 92 -7.61 18.61 2.83
N PRO A 93 -7.69 18.52 4.18
CA PRO A 93 -6.52 18.31 5.03
C PRO A 93 -5.73 17.07 4.61
N PHE A 94 -4.40 17.20 4.55
CA PHE A 94 -3.50 16.14 4.07
C PHE A 94 -2.24 15.96 4.94
N GLN A 95 -2.06 16.80 5.96
CA GLN A 95 -0.82 16.92 6.73
C GLN A 95 -0.44 15.60 7.40
N ILE A 96 -1.43 14.86 7.92
CA ILE A 96 -1.20 13.56 8.55
C ILE A 96 -0.62 12.54 7.56
N HIS A 97 -1.14 12.50 6.34
CA HIS A 97 -0.63 11.63 5.28
C HIS A 97 0.79 12.05 4.86
N LEU A 98 1.09 13.35 4.87
CA LEU A 98 2.44 13.83 4.56
C LEU A 98 3.45 13.40 5.61
N ILE A 99 3.11 13.54 6.89
CA ILE A 99 3.97 13.15 8.00
C ILE A 99 4.19 11.63 7.98
N ILE A 100 3.12 10.85 7.89
CA ILE A 100 3.21 9.37 7.86
C ILE A 100 4.02 8.92 6.65
N GLY A 101 3.74 9.46 5.46
CA GLY A 101 4.47 9.14 4.24
C GLY A 101 5.95 9.50 4.32
N GLY A 102 6.27 10.67 4.86
CA GLY A 102 7.65 11.11 5.07
C GLY A 102 8.42 10.21 6.04
N VAL A 103 7.83 9.92 7.21
CA VAL A 103 8.44 9.03 8.22
C VAL A 103 8.62 7.62 7.67
N ALA A 104 7.62 7.06 7.00
CA ALA A 104 7.72 5.73 6.38
C ALA A 104 8.79 5.71 5.27
N GLY A 105 8.88 6.77 4.46
CA GLY A 105 9.91 6.89 3.42
C GLY A 105 11.32 6.95 4.01
N LEU A 106 11.52 7.74 5.07
CA LEU A 106 12.78 7.76 5.82
C LEU A 106 13.12 6.39 6.42
N GLY A 107 12.16 5.73 7.06
CA GLY A 107 12.33 4.39 7.60
C GLY A 107 12.69 3.35 6.53
N ALA A 108 12.09 3.45 5.34
CA ALA A 108 12.46 2.62 4.20
C ALA A 108 13.92 2.90 3.78
N LEU A 109 14.32 4.17 3.62
CA LEU A 109 15.72 4.50 3.31
C LEU A 109 16.70 3.94 4.35
N LEU A 110 16.39 4.07 5.64
CA LEU A 110 17.21 3.48 6.72
C LEU A 110 17.28 1.95 6.62
N SER A 111 16.15 1.29 6.33
CA SER A 111 16.10 -0.16 6.13
C SER A 111 16.90 -0.61 4.91
N LEU A 112 16.94 0.21 3.86
CA LEU A 112 17.76 -0.01 2.66
C LEU A 112 19.26 0.06 2.97
N PHE A 113 19.69 1.01 3.80
CA PHE A 113 21.09 1.06 4.23
C PHE A 113 21.44 -0.08 5.20
N ALA A 114 20.49 -0.54 6.01
CA ALA A 114 20.69 -1.64 6.95
C ALA A 114 20.66 -3.04 6.32
N MET A 115 20.27 -3.17 5.04
CA MET A 115 20.25 -4.46 4.33
C MET A 115 21.46 -4.70 3.40
N ASN A 116 22.33 -3.69 3.25
CA ASN A 116 23.63 -3.79 2.61
C ASN A 116 24.66 -4.35 3.59
#